data_AF-A0A968MVR2-F1
#
_entry.id   AF-A0A968MVR2-F1
#
_cell.length_a   1.000
_cell.length_b   1.000
_cell.length_c   1.000
_cell.angle_alpha   90.00
_cell.angle_beta   90.00
_cell.angle_gamma   90.00
#
_symmetry.space_group_name_H-M   'P 1'
#
loop_
_entity.id
_entity.type
_entity.pdbx_description
1 polymer ?
#
loop_
_entity_poly.entity_id
_entity_poly.type
_entity_poly.pdbx_seq_one_letter_code
_entity_poly.pdbx_strand_id
1 'polypeptide(L)'
;MHSQSVPSATTLYKVVATNGVTSCSATLTDQSTVTVNPLPTITYTLSDPSVCNGSSATITQNGSQVGVNYQLQLVSTSANVGAAVAGTGAAISYTVSPGATTQYKVVATNGATTCSATLTDLSTVTVNPLPNITYTLSDPTICNGTTATITQSGSEAGVNYQLQLVSTSANVGAAVAGTGAPITFSASPGATTQYKVVATNGATTCSATLTDLSTVTVNPLPNITYTLSDPTICNGSTATITQSGSEAGVNYQLQLVSNSANVGAAVAGTGAPIAFSVSPSPLPCIK
;
A
#
# COMPACT_ATOMS: atom_id res chain seq x y z
N MET A 1 12.32 37.42 56.48
CA MET A 1 11.83 36.52 55.42
C MET A 1 10.33 36.71 55.32
N HIS A 2 9.83 37.39 54.29
CA HIS A 2 8.38 37.50 54.10
C HIS A 2 7.91 36.18 53.48
N SER A 3 7.07 35.41 54.18
CA SER A 3 6.37 34.29 53.56
C SER A 3 5.40 34.87 52.55
N GLN A 4 5.68 34.73 51.26
CA GLN A 4 4.75 35.14 50.22
C GLN A 4 3.64 34.09 50.15
N SER A 5 2.44 34.46 50.60
CA SER A 5 1.23 33.69 50.35
C SER A 5 0.74 34.00 48.94
N VAL A 6 0.59 32.99 48.10
CA VAL A 6 0.03 33.16 46.74
C VAL A 6 -1.50 33.12 46.86
N PRO A 7 -2.23 34.18 46.47
CA PRO A 7 -3.69 34.20 46.57
C PRO A 7 -4.31 33.19 45.59
N SER A 8 -5.24 32.37 46.08
CA SER A 8 -6.00 31.39 45.29
C SER A 8 -7.30 31.95 44.68
N ALA A 9 -7.68 33.17 45.07
CA ALA A 9 -8.84 33.89 44.58
C ALA A 9 -8.53 35.39 44.52
N THR A 10 -9.31 36.14 43.74
CA THR A 10 -9.18 37.60 43.64
C THR A 10 -9.26 38.23 45.03
N THR A 11 -8.18 38.88 45.46
CA THR A 11 -8.01 39.34 46.84
C THR A 11 -7.63 40.81 46.86
N LEU A 12 -8.19 41.54 47.82
CA LEU A 12 -7.89 42.94 48.08
C LEU A 12 -6.81 43.06 49.15
N TYR A 13 -5.76 43.83 48.86
CA TYR A 13 -4.66 44.08 49.79
C TYR A 13 -4.62 45.56 50.20
N LYS A 14 -4.28 45.77 51.47
CA LYS A 14 -3.98 47.07 52.06
C LYS A 14 -2.61 47.04 52.70
N VAL A 15 -1.94 48.17 52.71
CA VAL A 15 -0.66 48.33 53.41
C VAL A 15 -0.93 48.86 54.82
N VAL A 16 -0.35 48.20 55.82
CA VAL A 16 -0.34 48.69 57.21
C VAL A 16 1.05 49.22 57.51
N ALA A 17 1.15 50.51 57.83
CA ALA A 17 2.37 51.14 58.29
C ALA A 17 2.41 51.09 59.82
N THR A 18 3.46 50.48 60.38
CA THR A 18 3.67 50.38 61.83
C THR A 18 4.94 51.12 62.21
N ASN A 19 4.85 52.01 63.20
CA ASN A 19 6.01 52.66 63.77
C ASN A 19 6.80 51.62 64.61
N GLY A 20 8.04 51.32 64.20
CA GLY A 20 8.86 50.30 64.85
C GLY A 20 9.28 50.61 66.29
N VAL A 21 9.13 51.86 66.76
CA VAL A 21 9.49 52.28 68.12
C VAL A 21 8.28 52.36 69.03
N THR A 22 7.16 52.91 68.55
CA THR A 22 5.96 53.11 69.38
C THR A 22 4.91 52.02 69.21
N SER A 23 5.09 51.11 68.25
CA SER A 23 4.12 50.10 67.84
C SER A 23 2.76 50.64 67.36
N CYS A 24 2.59 51.96 67.23
CA CYS A 24 1.39 52.55 66.62
C CYS A 24 1.30 52.16 65.14
N SER A 25 0.13 51.74 64.67
CA SER A 25 -0.10 51.36 63.27
C SER A 25 -1.21 52.17 62.61
N ALA A 26 -1.04 52.51 61.34
CA ALA A 26 -2.06 53.11 60.48
C ALA A 26 -2.20 52.29 59.18
N THR A 27 -3.43 52.11 58.70
CA THR A 27 -3.69 51.44 57.41
C THR A 27 -3.81 52.49 56.33
N LEU A 28 -3.10 52.31 55.21
CA LEU A 28 -3.25 53.19 54.05
C LEU A 28 -4.68 53.07 53.49
N THR A 29 -5.22 54.17 52.98
CA THR A 29 -6.59 54.24 52.44
C THR A 29 -6.72 53.58 51.07
N ASP A 30 -5.64 53.58 50.29
CA ASP A 30 -5.58 52.97 48.97
C ASP A 30 -5.58 51.44 49.05
N GLN A 31 -6.14 50.79 48.03
CA GLN A 31 -6.33 49.34 47.96
C GLN A 31 -5.78 48.82 46.65
N SER A 32 -5.08 47.70 46.71
CA SER A 32 -4.61 46.98 45.52
C SER A 32 -5.40 45.69 45.35
N THR A 33 -6.00 45.50 44.18
CA THR A 33 -6.70 44.27 43.83
C THR A 33 -5.75 43.35 43.09
N VAL A 34 -5.53 42.14 43.61
CA VAL A 34 -4.88 41.06 42.87
C VAL A 34 -5.97 40.18 42.29
N THR A 35 -6.15 40.25 40.97
CA THR A 35 -7.15 39.43 40.25
C THR A 35 -6.59 38.07 39.90
N VAL A 36 -7.30 37.01 40.27
CA VAL A 36 -6.98 35.62 39.90
C VAL A 36 -7.99 35.15 38.85
N ASN A 37 -7.52 34.94 37.62
CA ASN A 37 -8.36 34.48 36.52
C ASN A 37 -8.41 32.94 36.47
N PRO A 38 -9.58 32.34 36.15
CA PRO A 38 -9.70 30.89 36.06
C PRO A 38 -8.91 30.32 34.87
N LEU A 39 -8.35 29.13 35.05
CA LEU A 39 -7.76 28.35 33.97
C LEU A 39 -8.84 27.66 33.11
N PRO A 40 -8.57 27.39 31.82
CA PRO A 40 -9.43 26.54 31.00
C PRO A 40 -9.60 25.12 31.57
N THR A 41 -10.70 24.45 31.21
CA THR A 41 -10.92 23.02 31.55
C THR A 41 -9.93 22.12 30.78
N ILE A 42 -9.32 21.15 31.48
CA ILE A 42 -8.23 20.30 30.96
C ILE A 42 -8.55 18.79 30.89
N THR A 43 -9.82 18.41 31.07
CA THR A 43 -10.28 17.02 31.18
C THR A 43 -10.84 16.43 29.88
N TYR A 44 -10.75 17.16 28.77
CA TYR A 44 -11.12 16.63 27.46
C TYR A 44 -10.13 15.56 27.02
N THR A 45 -10.62 14.52 26.35
CA THR A 45 -9.80 13.40 25.86
C THR A 45 -9.50 13.56 24.37
N LEU A 46 -8.38 12.99 23.95
CA LEU A 46 -7.92 12.97 22.56
C LEU A 46 -7.99 11.53 22.02
N SER A 47 -8.23 11.38 20.71
CA SER A 47 -8.12 10.08 20.04
C SER A 47 -6.67 9.73 19.71
N ASP A 48 -6.35 8.44 19.65
CA ASP A 48 -5.04 7.90 19.23
C ASP A 48 -5.13 7.23 17.84
N PRO A 49 -5.10 7.99 16.73
CA PRO A 49 -5.22 7.40 15.41
C PRO A 49 -3.96 6.62 15.00
N SER A 50 -4.16 5.55 14.24
CA SER A 50 -3.08 4.80 13.59
C SER A 50 -3.22 4.87 12.08
N VAL A 51 -2.13 5.19 11.38
CA VAL A 51 -2.11 5.41 9.93
C VAL A 51 -0.86 4.80 9.30
N CYS A 52 -0.89 4.59 7.99
CA CYS A 52 0.29 4.15 7.25
C CYS A 52 1.24 5.30 6.98
N ASN A 53 2.53 5.02 6.88
CA ASN A 53 3.54 6.04 6.53
C ASN A 53 3.14 6.78 5.25
N GLY A 54 3.24 8.12 5.29
CA GLY A 54 2.81 9.02 4.22
C GLY A 54 1.33 9.42 4.25
N SER A 55 0.50 8.84 5.13
CA SER A 55 -0.91 9.22 5.29
C SER A 55 -1.10 10.32 6.33
N SER A 56 -2.19 11.08 6.22
CA SER A 56 -2.63 12.00 7.27
C SER A 56 -3.47 11.27 8.32
N ALA A 57 -3.43 11.78 9.56
CA ALA A 57 -4.23 11.33 10.69
C ALA A 57 -5.09 12.48 11.21
N THR A 58 -6.25 12.13 11.79
CA THR A 58 -7.12 13.09 12.46
C THR A 58 -7.17 12.78 13.95
N ILE A 59 -6.70 13.73 14.76
CA ILE A 59 -6.83 13.70 16.22
C ILE A 59 -8.14 14.41 16.58
N THR A 60 -9.01 13.74 17.31
CA THR A 60 -10.30 14.29 17.77
C THR A 60 -10.23 14.56 19.25
N GLN A 61 -10.48 15.81 19.65
CA GLN A 61 -10.75 16.20 21.02
C GLN A 61 -12.26 16.10 21.28
N ASN A 62 -12.69 15.37 22.32
CA ASN A 62 -14.09 15.00 22.53
C ASN A 62 -15.06 16.16 22.86
N GLY A 63 -14.55 17.34 23.20
CA GLY A 63 -15.34 18.53 23.52
C GLY A 63 -14.46 19.77 23.64
N SER A 64 -15.04 20.94 23.85
CA SER A 64 -14.30 22.20 23.99
C SER A 64 -15.08 23.21 24.83
N GLN A 65 -14.39 24.17 25.42
CA GLN A 65 -15.02 25.26 26.18
C GLN A 65 -15.24 26.49 25.29
N VAL A 66 -16.44 27.06 25.31
CA VAL A 66 -16.74 28.32 24.61
C VAL A 66 -15.86 29.45 25.16
N GLY A 67 -15.26 30.25 24.28
CA GLY A 67 -14.37 31.36 24.65
C GLY A 67 -12.93 30.94 24.97
N VAL A 68 -12.58 29.66 24.79
CA VAL A 68 -11.22 29.14 24.89
C VAL A 68 -10.73 28.72 23.51
N ASN A 69 -9.51 29.10 23.14
CA ASN A 69 -8.86 28.65 21.92
C ASN A 69 -7.96 27.46 22.21
N TYR A 70 -8.00 26.44 21.36
CA TYR A 70 -7.24 25.21 21.50
C TYR A 70 -6.22 25.08 20.37
N GLN A 71 -4.97 24.82 20.71
CA GLN A 71 -3.88 24.69 19.76
C GLN A 71 -3.14 23.37 20.01
N LEU A 72 -2.99 22.55 18.97
CA LEU A 72 -2.19 21.34 19.03
C LEU A 72 -0.70 21.70 19.08
N GLN A 73 0.07 20.96 19.88
CA GLN A 73 1.51 21.09 19.99
C GLN A 73 2.20 19.73 19.97
N LEU A 74 3.43 19.70 19.48
CA LEU A 74 4.32 18.55 19.66
C LEU A 74 4.71 18.41 21.14
N VAL A 75 4.62 17.21 21.69
CA VAL A 75 5.09 16.95 23.06
C VAL A 75 6.60 17.19 23.18
N SER A 76 7.36 16.81 22.17
CA SER A 76 8.84 16.85 22.20
C SER A 76 9.43 18.26 22.16
N THR A 77 8.84 19.18 21.39
CA THR A 77 9.40 20.53 21.17
C THR A 77 8.50 21.64 21.66
N SER A 78 7.25 21.34 22.05
CA SER A 78 6.19 22.33 22.30
C SER A 78 5.92 23.27 21.11
N ALA A 79 6.36 22.91 19.91
CA ALA A 79 6.05 23.67 18.70
C ALA A 79 4.56 23.55 18.37
N ASN A 80 3.95 24.67 18.02
CA ASN A 80 2.55 24.72 17.58
C ASN A 80 2.39 23.99 16.24
N VAL A 81 1.28 23.25 16.12
CA VAL A 81 0.89 22.52 14.93
C VAL A 81 -0.47 23.04 14.48
N GLY A 82 -0.55 23.52 13.23
CA GLY A 82 -1.75 24.15 12.68
C GLY A 82 -2.07 25.50 13.33
N ALA A 83 -3.29 25.99 13.09
CA ALA A 83 -3.81 27.21 13.72
C ALA A 83 -4.65 26.88 14.96
N ALA A 84 -4.78 27.86 15.86
CA ALA A 84 -5.62 27.72 17.03
C ALA A 84 -7.10 27.66 16.61
N VAL A 85 -7.87 26.78 17.25
CA VAL A 85 -9.28 26.57 16.97
C VAL A 85 -10.12 27.04 18.15
N ALA A 86 -11.10 27.89 17.90
CA ALA A 86 -12.01 28.36 18.94
C ALA A 86 -12.92 27.22 19.41
N GLY A 87 -13.03 27.06 20.72
CA GLY A 87 -13.96 26.13 21.34
C GLY A 87 -15.41 26.62 21.21
N THR A 88 -16.31 25.70 20.92
CA THR A 88 -17.73 25.95 20.67
C THR A 88 -18.65 25.16 21.60
N GLY A 89 -18.10 24.36 22.51
CA GLY A 89 -18.86 23.33 23.24
C GLY A 89 -18.77 21.95 22.59
N ALA A 90 -18.45 21.89 21.29
CA ALA A 90 -18.37 20.65 20.52
C ALA A 90 -16.94 20.11 20.42
N ALA A 91 -16.81 18.92 19.84
CA ALA A 91 -15.53 18.30 19.53
C ALA A 91 -14.71 19.14 18.53
N ILE A 92 -13.38 19.05 18.63
CA ILE A 92 -12.43 19.70 17.71
C ILE A 92 -11.61 18.61 17.02
N SER A 93 -11.37 18.76 15.71
CA SER A 93 -10.52 17.85 14.95
C SER A 93 -9.25 18.55 14.47
N TYR A 94 -8.12 17.89 14.63
CA TYR A 94 -6.81 18.33 14.16
C TYR A 94 -6.28 17.35 13.12
N THR A 95 -5.89 17.84 11.94
CA THR A 95 -5.26 17.00 10.90
C THR A 95 -3.75 17.15 10.95
N VAL A 96 -3.03 16.03 11.00
CA VAL A 96 -1.57 15.96 11.06
C VAL A 96 -1.03 14.91 10.09
N SER A 97 0.21 15.07 9.64
CA SER A 97 0.89 14.08 8.77
C SER A 97 2.32 13.84 9.28
N PRO A 98 2.50 13.20 10.45
CA PRO A 98 3.81 12.93 10.98
C PRO A 98 4.55 11.87 10.15
N GLY A 99 5.86 12.01 9.99
CA GLY A 99 6.71 11.03 9.29
C GLY A 99 7.06 9.78 10.12
N ALA A 100 6.77 9.79 11.43
CA ALA A 100 6.99 8.70 12.36
C ALA A 100 5.99 8.81 13.53
N THR A 101 5.84 7.76 14.33
CA THR A 101 4.97 7.78 15.52
C THR A 101 5.29 8.98 16.41
N THR A 102 4.29 9.83 16.65
CA THR A 102 4.46 11.14 17.27
C THR A 102 3.38 11.39 18.33
N GLN A 103 3.78 11.96 19.46
CA GLN A 103 2.87 12.38 20.51
C GLN A 103 2.56 13.88 20.43
N TYR A 104 1.29 14.21 20.63
CA TYR A 104 0.75 15.55 20.62
C TYR A 104 0.04 15.86 21.94
N LYS A 105 0.09 17.13 22.32
CA LYS A 105 -0.69 17.71 23.42
C LYS A 105 -1.50 18.88 22.89
N VAL A 106 -2.58 19.24 23.59
CA VAL A 106 -3.35 20.45 23.25
C VAL A 106 -3.20 21.47 24.36
N VAL A 107 -2.87 22.70 23.97
CA VAL A 107 -2.87 23.87 24.85
C VAL A 107 -4.17 24.63 24.66
N ALA A 108 -4.89 24.83 25.75
CA ALA A 108 -6.10 25.61 25.85
C ALA A 108 -5.75 27.01 26.40
N THR A 109 -6.19 28.07 25.72
CA THR A 109 -5.93 29.47 26.10
C THR A 109 -7.25 30.22 26.19
N ASN A 110 -7.54 30.81 27.35
CA ASN A 110 -8.70 31.65 27.53
C ASN A 110 -8.59 32.90 26.62
N GLY A 111 -9.59 33.12 25.78
CA GLY A 111 -9.56 34.21 24.80
C GLY A 111 -9.62 35.62 25.41
N ALA A 112 -10.14 35.77 26.63
CA ALA A 112 -10.27 37.05 27.31
C ALA A 112 -9.10 37.34 28.27
N THR A 113 -8.64 36.33 29.00
CA THR A 113 -7.64 36.50 30.08
C THR A 113 -6.23 36.06 29.71
N THR A 114 -6.07 35.42 28.54
CA THR A 114 -4.82 34.78 28.04
C THR A 114 -4.22 33.70 28.94
N CYS A 115 -4.88 33.37 30.06
CA CYS A 115 -4.51 32.24 30.91
C CYS A 115 -4.60 30.94 30.10
N SER A 116 -3.54 30.14 30.16
CA SER A 116 -3.44 28.89 29.41
C SER A 116 -3.18 27.70 30.32
N ALA A 117 -3.67 26.54 29.86
CA ALA A 117 -3.44 25.25 30.49
C ALA A 117 -3.33 24.18 29.40
N THR A 118 -2.56 23.13 29.66
CA THR A 118 -2.47 21.98 28.74
C THR A 118 -3.50 20.94 29.16
N LEU A 119 -4.17 20.31 28.20
CA LEU A 119 -4.99 19.13 28.49
C LEU A 119 -4.16 18.06 29.19
N THR A 120 -4.80 17.30 30.07
CA THR A 120 -4.13 16.20 30.78
C THR A 120 -3.87 14.99 29.89
N ASP A 121 -4.73 14.79 28.90
CA ASP A 121 -4.63 13.70 27.94
C ASP A 121 -3.68 14.03 26.79
N LEU A 122 -2.97 13.02 26.30
CA LEU A 122 -2.06 13.11 25.17
C LEU A 122 -2.61 12.27 24.01
N SER A 123 -2.35 12.70 22.78
CA SER A 123 -2.65 11.90 21.60
C SER A 123 -1.37 11.29 21.05
N THR A 124 -1.37 9.98 20.85
CA THR A 124 -0.34 9.26 20.13
C THR A 124 -0.82 8.91 18.72
N VAL A 125 -0.24 9.56 17.72
CA VAL A 125 -0.44 9.18 16.31
C VAL A 125 0.57 8.11 15.95
N THR A 126 0.10 6.88 15.76
CA THR A 126 0.96 5.75 15.40
C THR A 126 1.13 5.67 13.89
N VAL A 127 2.37 5.74 13.41
CA VAL A 127 2.70 5.63 11.98
C VAL A 127 3.26 4.24 11.70
N ASN A 128 2.48 3.42 11.01
CA ASN A 128 2.87 2.07 10.64
C ASN A 128 3.72 2.07 9.37
N PRO A 129 4.83 1.31 9.33
CA PRO A 129 5.66 1.22 8.14
C PRO A 129 4.92 0.54 6.99
N LEU A 130 5.30 0.92 5.75
CA LEU A 130 4.88 0.22 4.55
C LEU A 130 5.77 -1.03 4.32
N PRO A 131 5.26 -2.09 3.67
CA PRO A 131 6.10 -3.22 3.23
C PRO A 131 7.22 -2.79 2.28
N ASN A 132 8.34 -3.52 2.25
CA ASN A 132 9.42 -3.30 1.27
C ASN A 132 8.93 -3.56 -0.17
N ILE A 133 9.27 -2.63 -1.07
CA ILE A 133 8.85 -2.61 -2.48
C ILE A 133 9.97 -2.92 -3.47
N THR A 134 11.18 -3.23 -2.97
CA THR A 134 12.40 -3.37 -3.80
C THR A 134 12.66 -4.79 -4.31
N TYR A 135 11.79 -5.75 -4.00
CA TYR A 135 11.89 -7.10 -4.56
C TYR A 135 11.64 -7.08 -6.07
N THR A 136 12.32 -7.98 -6.77
CA THR A 136 12.23 -8.15 -8.23
C THR A 136 11.32 -9.30 -8.60
N LEU A 137 10.77 -9.26 -9.81
CA LEU A 137 9.91 -10.27 -10.40
C LEU A 137 10.56 -10.90 -11.64
N SER A 138 10.29 -12.19 -11.88
CA SER A 138 10.71 -12.85 -13.13
C SER A 138 9.77 -12.54 -14.29
N ASP A 139 10.28 -12.59 -15.53
CA ASP A 139 9.50 -12.41 -16.77
C ASP A 139 9.38 -13.73 -17.56
N PRO A 140 8.42 -14.60 -17.22
CA PRO A 140 8.29 -15.89 -17.89
C PRO A 140 7.73 -15.74 -19.32
N THR A 141 8.23 -16.58 -20.23
CA THR A 141 7.65 -16.77 -21.57
C THR A 141 6.95 -18.12 -21.63
N ILE A 142 5.71 -18.13 -22.10
CA ILE A 142 4.84 -19.30 -22.13
C ILE A 142 4.19 -19.48 -23.51
N CYS A 143 3.73 -20.69 -23.81
CA CYS A 143 2.85 -20.91 -24.97
C CYS A 143 1.40 -20.58 -24.59
N ASN A 144 0.60 -20.10 -25.54
CA ASN A 144 -0.81 -19.82 -25.30
C ASN A 144 -1.54 -21.06 -24.75
N GLY A 145 -2.35 -20.86 -23.72
CA GLY A 145 -3.07 -21.93 -23.00
C GLY A 145 -2.27 -22.62 -21.88
N THR A 146 -1.02 -22.23 -21.64
CA THR A 146 -0.22 -22.75 -20.50
C THR A 146 -0.19 -21.76 -19.33
N THR A 147 0.32 -22.20 -18.18
CA THR A 147 0.42 -21.38 -16.96
C THR A 147 1.84 -20.87 -16.76
N ALA A 148 1.98 -19.57 -16.55
CA ALA A 148 3.22 -18.93 -16.11
C ALA A 148 3.39 -19.05 -14.60
N THR A 149 4.64 -19.25 -14.18
CA THR A 149 5.08 -19.07 -12.79
C THR A 149 5.93 -17.82 -12.71
N ILE A 150 5.47 -16.84 -11.92
CA ILE A 150 6.19 -15.59 -11.65
C ILE A 150 6.85 -15.71 -10.28
N THR A 151 8.17 -15.61 -10.24
CA THR A 151 8.95 -15.66 -9.00
C THR A 151 9.26 -14.25 -8.52
N GLN A 152 9.00 -13.97 -7.25
CA GLN A 152 9.45 -12.77 -6.54
C GLN A 152 10.69 -13.10 -5.73
N SER A 153 11.75 -12.30 -5.85
CA SER A 153 13.09 -12.62 -5.29
C SER A 153 13.19 -12.65 -3.76
N GLY A 154 12.19 -12.16 -3.04
CA GLY A 154 12.11 -12.22 -1.58
C GLY A 154 10.74 -11.80 -1.07
N SER A 155 10.50 -11.93 0.23
CA SER A 155 9.25 -11.54 0.89
C SER A 155 9.48 -11.25 2.37
N GLU A 156 8.56 -10.54 3.01
CA GLU A 156 8.56 -10.27 4.45
C GLU A 156 7.59 -11.19 5.19
N ALA A 157 8.01 -11.75 6.33
CA ALA A 157 7.10 -12.50 7.19
C ALA A 157 6.01 -11.58 7.76
N GLY A 158 4.75 -12.01 7.72
CA GLY A 158 3.60 -11.20 8.17
C GLY A 158 3.06 -10.22 7.13
N VAL A 159 3.62 -10.19 5.91
CA VAL A 159 3.10 -9.45 4.76
C VAL A 159 2.49 -10.42 3.76
N ASN A 160 1.30 -10.10 3.24
CA ASN A 160 0.65 -10.85 2.17
C ASN A 160 0.87 -10.15 0.84
N TYR A 161 1.22 -10.92 -0.20
CA TYR A 161 1.50 -10.42 -1.54
C TYR A 161 0.42 -10.89 -2.50
N GLN A 162 -0.14 -9.98 -3.29
CA GLN A 162 -1.19 -10.28 -4.25
C GLN A 162 -0.76 -9.83 -5.64
N LEU A 163 -0.75 -10.75 -6.60
CA LEU A 163 -0.54 -10.44 -8.01
C LEU A 163 -1.77 -9.69 -8.54
N GLN A 164 -1.54 -8.63 -9.32
CA GLN A 164 -2.56 -7.83 -9.97
C GLN A 164 -2.21 -7.52 -11.41
N LEU A 165 -3.23 -7.37 -12.25
CA LEU A 165 -3.06 -6.81 -13.59
C LEU A 165 -2.65 -5.34 -13.50
N VAL A 166 -1.65 -4.92 -14.28
CA VAL A 166 -1.27 -3.51 -14.36
C VAL A 166 -2.41 -2.67 -14.95
N SER A 167 -3.14 -3.20 -15.94
CA SER A 167 -4.17 -2.47 -16.69
C SER A 167 -5.44 -2.16 -15.89
N THR A 168 -5.87 -3.06 -15.02
CA THR A 168 -7.16 -2.95 -14.31
C THR A 168 -7.02 -2.97 -12.79
N SER A 169 -5.82 -3.26 -12.26
CA SER A 169 -5.59 -3.57 -10.84
C SER A 169 -6.44 -4.73 -10.31
N ALA A 170 -6.99 -5.58 -11.20
CA ALA A 170 -7.72 -6.77 -10.78
C ALA A 170 -6.76 -7.80 -10.18
N ASN A 171 -7.17 -8.41 -9.07
CA ASN A 171 -6.42 -9.47 -8.40
C ASN A 171 -6.36 -10.74 -9.27
N VAL A 172 -5.21 -11.40 -9.25
CA VAL A 172 -4.92 -12.62 -10.02
C VAL A 172 -4.47 -13.70 -9.04
N GLY A 173 -5.21 -14.80 -8.97
CA GLY A 173 -4.98 -15.85 -7.97
C GLY A 173 -5.22 -15.37 -6.53
N ALA A 174 -4.85 -16.21 -5.57
CA ALA A 174 -4.93 -15.87 -4.15
C ALA A 174 -3.70 -15.08 -3.68
N ALA A 175 -3.84 -14.37 -2.57
CA ALA A 175 -2.71 -13.75 -1.90
C ALA A 175 -1.78 -14.82 -1.33
N VAL A 176 -0.47 -14.57 -1.40
CA VAL A 176 0.59 -15.45 -0.91
C VAL A 176 1.23 -14.80 0.30
N ALA A 177 1.26 -15.51 1.43
CA ALA A 177 1.94 -15.04 2.63
C ALA A 177 3.46 -15.05 2.42
N GLY A 178 4.10 -13.94 2.79
CA GLY A 178 5.56 -13.85 2.80
C GLY A 178 6.17 -14.71 3.90
N THR A 179 7.35 -15.24 3.60
CA THR A 179 8.06 -16.24 4.41
C THR A 179 9.45 -15.78 4.85
N GLY A 180 9.90 -14.59 4.41
CA GLY A 180 11.32 -14.20 4.52
C GLY A 180 12.17 -14.69 3.35
N ALA A 181 11.59 -15.43 2.40
CA ALA A 181 12.28 -16.07 1.27
C ALA A 181 11.55 -15.75 -0.06
N PRO A 182 12.10 -16.15 -1.23
CA PRO A 182 11.39 -16.03 -2.50
C PRO A 182 10.01 -16.71 -2.47
N ILE A 183 9.04 -16.13 -3.16
CA ILE A 183 7.68 -16.65 -3.32
C ILE A 183 7.29 -16.69 -4.79
N THR A 184 6.25 -17.45 -5.13
CA THR A 184 5.79 -17.61 -6.51
C THR A 184 4.30 -17.35 -6.66
N PHE A 185 3.93 -16.79 -7.81
CA PHE A 185 2.55 -16.62 -8.26
C PHE A 185 2.31 -17.42 -9.53
N SER A 186 1.06 -17.82 -9.76
CA SER A 186 0.64 -18.48 -10.99
C SER A 186 -0.32 -17.59 -11.77
N ALA A 187 -0.11 -17.46 -13.08
CA ALA A 187 -0.96 -16.69 -13.98
C ALA A 187 -1.12 -17.40 -15.33
N SER A 188 -2.30 -17.34 -15.94
CA SER A 188 -2.56 -17.95 -17.25
C SER A 188 -3.17 -16.92 -18.21
N PRO A 189 -2.41 -15.90 -18.63
CA PRO A 189 -2.93 -14.91 -19.58
C PRO A 189 -3.11 -15.49 -20.99
N GLY A 190 -4.13 -15.03 -21.71
CA GLY A 190 -4.37 -15.40 -23.11
C GLY A 190 -3.51 -14.64 -24.13
N ALA A 191 -2.79 -13.60 -23.70
CA ALA A 191 -1.89 -12.78 -24.52
C ALA A 191 -0.80 -12.17 -23.63
N THR A 192 0.27 -11.63 -24.22
CA THR A 192 1.34 -10.96 -23.44
C THR A 192 0.78 -9.91 -22.50
N THR A 193 1.05 -10.07 -21.20
CA THR A 193 0.39 -9.32 -20.12
C THR A 193 1.40 -8.89 -19.06
N GLN A 194 1.25 -7.65 -18.57
CA GLN A 194 2.04 -7.13 -17.45
C GLN A 194 1.29 -7.24 -16.12
N TYR A 195 2.01 -7.65 -15.09
CA TYR A 195 1.55 -7.80 -13.73
C TYR A 195 2.38 -6.95 -12.77
N LYS A 196 1.73 -6.49 -11.71
CA LYS A 196 2.35 -5.87 -10.53
C LYS A 196 2.02 -6.71 -9.30
N VAL A 197 2.78 -6.55 -8.23
CA VAL A 197 2.48 -7.18 -6.94
C VAL A 197 2.21 -6.11 -5.90
N VAL A 198 1.09 -6.26 -5.18
CA VAL A 198 0.75 -5.44 -4.01
C VAL A 198 1.06 -6.22 -2.76
N ALA A 199 1.92 -5.66 -1.92
CA ALA A 199 2.28 -6.16 -0.60
C ALA A 199 1.41 -5.48 0.46
N THR A 200 0.81 -6.24 1.36
CA THR A 200 -0.06 -5.74 2.43
C THR A 200 0.35 -6.32 3.78
N ASN A 201 0.69 -5.46 4.73
CA ASN A 201 1.00 -5.88 6.09
C ASN A 201 -0.25 -6.49 6.76
N GLY A 202 -0.12 -7.73 7.25
CA GLY A 202 -1.24 -8.50 7.79
C GLY A 202 -1.81 -7.95 9.10
N ALA A 203 -1.02 -7.19 9.87
CA ALA A 203 -1.45 -6.62 11.15
C ALA A 203 -1.99 -5.19 11.00
N THR A 204 -1.33 -4.36 10.19
CA THR A 204 -1.66 -2.93 10.07
C THR A 204 -2.50 -2.59 8.85
N THR A 205 -2.68 -3.53 7.93
CA THR A 205 -3.34 -3.36 6.61
C THR A 205 -2.66 -2.36 5.67
N CYS A 206 -1.51 -1.82 6.07
CA CYS A 206 -0.73 -0.92 5.23
C CYS A 206 -0.20 -1.65 4.00
N SER A 207 -0.46 -1.08 2.83
CA SER A 207 -0.12 -1.68 1.56
C SER A 207 0.79 -0.81 0.72
N ALA A 208 1.70 -1.44 -0.02
CA ALA A 208 2.52 -0.80 -1.02
C ALA A 208 2.66 -1.72 -2.25
N THR A 209 2.88 -1.13 -3.42
CA THR A 209 3.11 -1.88 -4.66
C THR A 209 4.61 -1.99 -4.88
N LEU A 210 5.10 -3.17 -5.26
CA LEU A 210 6.49 -3.35 -5.67
C LEU A 210 6.81 -2.42 -6.84
N THR A 211 8.04 -1.92 -6.91
CA THR A 211 8.47 -1.06 -8.02
C THR A 211 8.68 -1.82 -9.31
N ASP A 212 9.03 -3.10 -9.21
CA ASP A 212 9.28 -3.97 -10.36
C ASP A 212 7.97 -4.56 -10.91
N LEU A 213 7.93 -4.75 -12.23
CA LEU A 213 6.79 -5.33 -12.94
C LEU A 213 7.20 -6.66 -13.57
N SER A 214 6.27 -7.60 -13.67
CA SER A 214 6.48 -8.85 -14.41
C SER A 214 5.77 -8.81 -15.75
N THR A 215 6.50 -9.06 -16.84
CA THR A 215 5.93 -9.24 -18.18
C THR A 215 5.88 -10.73 -18.51
N VAL A 216 4.67 -11.28 -18.57
CA VAL A 216 4.46 -12.64 -19.06
C VAL A 216 4.25 -12.58 -20.57
N THR A 217 5.21 -13.13 -21.33
CA THR A 217 5.13 -13.18 -22.79
C THR A 217 4.40 -14.44 -23.23
N VAL A 218 3.35 -14.30 -24.05
CA VAL A 218 2.56 -15.44 -24.54
C VAL A 218 2.84 -15.64 -26.03
N ASN A 219 3.48 -16.75 -26.36
CA ASN A 219 3.72 -17.16 -27.73
C ASN A 219 2.46 -17.84 -28.29
N PRO A 220 1.93 -17.41 -29.44
CA PRO A 220 0.79 -18.07 -30.07
C PRO A 220 1.13 -19.51 -30.45
N LEU A 221 0.12 -20.38 -30.44
CA LEU A 221 0.25 -21.72 -31.02
C LEU A 221 0.23 -21.63 -32.54
N PRO A 222 0.91 -22.54 -33.26
CA PRO A 222 0.78 -22.64 -34.71
C PRO A 222 -0.67 -22.82 -35.13
N ASN A 223 -1.08 -22.22 -36.24
CA ASN A 223 -2.41 -22.41 -36.78
C ASN A 223 -2.61 -23.85 -37.30
N ILE A 224 -3.79 -24.41 -37.07
CA ILE A 224 -4.18 -25.77 -37.46
C ILE A 224 -5.29 -25.83 -38.53
N THR A 225 -5.75 -24.69 -39.05
CA THR A 225 -6.89 -24.64 -39.99
C THR A 225 -6.51 -24.92 -41.46
N TYR A 226 -5.39 -25.60 -41.70
CA TYR A 226 -4.90 -25.91 -43.04
C TYR A 226 -5.49 -27.23 -43.56
N THR A 227 -5.65 -27.34 -44.88
CA THR A 227 -6.17 -28.54 -45.53
C THR A 227 -5.02 -29.33 -46.18
N LEU A 228 -5.11 -30.65 -46.18
CA LEU A 228 -4.18 -31.53 -46.90
C LEU A 228 -4.81 -32.02 -48.21
N SER A 229 -3.99 -32.38 -49.20
CA SER A 229 -4.44 -33.10 -50.38
C SER A 229 -4.48 -34.62 -50.13
N ASP A 230 -5.37 -35.29 -50.84
CA ASP A 230 -5.59 -36.74 -50.76
C ASP A 230 -5.18 -37.44 -52.08
N PRO A 231 -3.87 -37.62 -52.35
CA PRO A 231 -3.41 -38.26 -53.57
C PRO A 231 -3.69 -39.77 -53.59
N THR A 232 -4.16 -40.29 -54.74
CA THR A 232 -4.29 -41.74 -54.98
C THR A 232 -3.12 -42.23 -55.84
N ILE A 233 -2.45 -43.30 -55.41
CA ILE A 233 -1.26 -43.86 -56.09
C ILE A 233 -1.34 -45.39 -56.23
N CYS A 234 -0.60 -45.95 -57.18
CA CYS A 234 -0.40 -47.39 -57.31
C CYS A 234 0.67 -47.89 -56.31
N ASN A 235 0.64 -49.19 -55.97
CA ASN A 235 1.64 -49.79 -55.07
C ASN A 235 3.07 -49.56 -55.58
N GLY A 236 3.98 -49.17 -54.68
CA GLY A 236 5.37 -48.85 -54.99
C GLY A 236 5.59 -47.50 -55.68
N SER A 237 4.53 -46.72 -55.95
CA SER A 237 4.66 -45.33 -56.45
C SER A 237 4.85 -44.35 -55.30
N THR A 238 5.38 -43.17 -55.60
CA THR A 238 5.48 -42.07 -54.64
C THR A 238 4.24 -41.19 -54.69
N ALA A 239 3.80 -40.68 -53.53
CA ALA A 239 2.74 -39.69 -53.43
C ALA A 239 3.30 -38.35 -52.91
N THR A 240 2.72 -37.25 -53.38
CA THR A 240 3.00 -35.91 -52.87
C THR A 240 1.77 -35.38 -52.16
N ILE A 241 1.86 -35.22 -50.84
CA ILE A 241 0.82 -34.60 -50.01
C ILE A 241 1.14 -33.11 -49.94
N THR A 242 0.18 -32.25 -50.31
CA THR A 242 0.32 -30.80 -50.27
C THR A 242 -0.56 -30.22 -49.16
N GLN A 243 -0.01 -29.34 -48.34
CA GLN A 243 -0.76 -28.59 -47.33
C GLN A 243 -1.11 -27.20 -47.88
N SER A 244 -2.37 -26.77 -47.72
CA SER A 244 -2.79 -25.43 -48.10
C SER A 244 -2.24 -24.40 -47.12
N GLY A 245 -1.30 -23.58 -47.61
CA GLY A 245 -0.60 -22.60 -46.77
C GLY A 245 0.33 -23.24 -45.71
N SER A 246 1.18 -22.39 -45.14
CA SER A 246 2.06 -22.71 -44.02
C SER A 246 2.44 -21.41 -43.31
N GLU A 247 2.87 -21.48 -42.06
CA GLU A 247 3.34 -20.31 -41.31
C GLU A 247 4.86 -20.20 -41.41
N ALA A 248 5.34 -19.00 -41.75
CA ALA A 248 6.77 -18.73 -41.71
C ALA A 248 7.31 -18.93 -40.28
N GLY A 249 8.38 -19.73 -40.14
CA GLY A 249 8.99 -20.03 -38.84
C GLY A 249 8.41 -21.25 -38.11
N VAL A 250 7.36 -21.89 -38.64
CA VAL A 250 6.84 -23.16 -38.14
C VAL A 250 7.36 -24.31 -38.99
N ASN A 251 7.74 -25.43 -38.38
CA ASN A 251 8.14 -26.64 -39.10
C ASN A 251 7.01 -27.67 -39.08
N TYR A 252 6.75 -28.28 -40.24
CA TYR A 252 5.68 -29.24 -40.43
C TYR A 252 6.27 -30.62 -40.78
N GLN A 253 5.68 -31.69 -40.28
CA GLN A 253 6.11 -33.06 -40.57
C GLN A 253 4.88 -33.96 -40.61
N LEU A 254 4.87 -34.91 -41.55
CA LEU A 254 3.81 -35.90 -41.61
C LEU A 254 3.92 -36.85 -40.41
N GLN A 255 2.77 -37.24 -39.87
CA GLN A 255 2.70 -38.24 -38.81
C GLN A 255 1.65 -39.29 -39.17
N LEU A 256 2.01 -40.57 -39.03
CA LEU A 256 1.08 -41.67 -39.26
C LEU A 256 0.03 -41.71 -38.15
N VAL A 257 -1.26 -41.68 -38.53
CA VAL A 257 -2.37 -41.78 -37.58
C VAL A 257 -2.35 -43.12 -36.83
N SER A 258 -1.84 -44.18 -37.44
CA SER A 258 -1.88 -45.53 -36.87
C SER A 258 -0.94 -45.75 -35.68
N ASN A 259 0.15 -45.00 -35.59
CA ASN A 259 1.21 -45.23 -34.57
C ASN A 259 1.96 -43.96 -34.14
N SER A 260 1.50 -42.79 -34.56
CA SER A 260 2.13 -41.49 -34.28
C SER A 260 3.60 -41.38 -34.73
N ALA A 261 4.05 -42.25 -35.65
CA ALA A 261 5.41 -42.17 -36.17
C ALA A 261 5.51 -41.03 -37.18
N ASN A 262 6.55 -40.20 -37.02
CA ASN A 262 6.84 -39.12 -37.95
C ASN A 262 7.45 -39.68 -39.26
N VAL A 263 7.04 -39.11 -40.40
CA VAL A 263 7.43 -39.55 -41.75
C VAL A 263 8.18 -38.43 -42.47
N GLY A 264 9.34 -38.77 -43.04
CA GLY A 264 10.18 -37.82 -43.76
C GLY A 264 10.89 -36.81 -42.85
N ALA A 265 11.52 -35.80 -43.43
CA ALA A 265 12.09 -34.67 -42.69
C ALA A 265 11.04 -33.58 -42.46
N ALA A 266 11.22 -32.76 -41.42
CA ALA A 266 10.39 -31.59 -41.22
C ALA A 266 10.63 -30.55 -42.33
N VAL A 267 9.56 -29.94 -42.83
CA VAL A 267 9.57 -28.91 -43.87
C VAL A 267 9.21 -27.57 -43.22
N ALA A 268 10.07 -26.58 -43.39
CA ALA A 268 9.82 -25.23 -42.89
C ALA A 268 8.67 -24.57 -43.67
N GLY A 269 7.73 -23.98 -42.95
CA GLY A 269 6.69 -23.14 -43.52
C GLY A 269 7.26 -21.83 -44.04
N THR A 270 6.64 -21.32 -45.09
CA THR A 270 7.11 -20.16 -45.86
C THR A 270 6.04 -19.07 -45.99
N GLY A 271 4.84 -19.27 -45.45
CA GLY A 271 3.66 -18.44 -45.79
C GLY A 271 2.88 -18.97 -47.00
N ALA A 272 3.40 -19.98 -47.71
CA ALA A 272 2.82 -20.55 -48.93
C ALA A 272 2.55 -22.06 -48.77
N PRO A 273 1.83 -22.71 -49.70
CA PRO A 273 1.64 -24.16 -49.69
C PRO A 273 2.98 -24.91 -49.66
N ILE A 274 3.05 -25.98 -48.87
CA ILE A 274 4.22 -26.86 -48.76
C ILE A 274 3.86 -28.28 -49.20
N ALA A 275 4.87 -29.07 -49.58
CA ALA A 275 4.69 -30.42 -50.11
C ALA A 275 5.57 -31.44 -49.38
N PHE A 276 5.03 -32.64 -49.19
CA PHE A 276 5.70 -33.77 -48.56
C PHE A 276 5.67 -34.96 -49.51
N SER A 277 6.83 -35.57 -49.74
CA SER A 277 6.95 -36.78 -50.55
C SER A 277 6.92 -38.02 -49.65
N VAL A 278 6.00 -38.95 -49.93
CA VAL A 278 5.94 -40.24 -49.24
C VAL A 278 6.08 -41.37 -50.25
N SER A 279 6.86 -42.38 -49.87
CA SER A 279 7.02 -43.62 -50.61
C SER A 279 6.54 -44.75 -49.70
N PRO A 280 5.29 -45.23 -49.84
CA PRO A 280 4.83 -46.37 -49.08
C PRO A 280 5.77 -47.54 -49.40
N SER A 281 6.40 -48.13 -48.38
CA SER A 281 7.16 -49.36 -48.60
C SER A 281 6.22 -50.40 -49.20
N PRO A 282 6.64 -51.14 -50.25
CA PRO A 282 5.84 -52.21 -50.78
C PRO A 282 5.54 -53.19 -49.64
N LEU A 283 4.26 -53.47 -49.40
CA LEU A 283 3.85 -54.59 -48.56
C LEU A 283 4.65 -55.83 -48.99
N PRO A 284 5.36 -56.53 -48.09
CA PRO A 284 5.99 -57.77 -48.48
C PRO A 284 4.86 -58.71 -48.93
N CYS A 285 4.89 -59.13 -50.20
CA CYS A 285 4.04 -60.21 -50.66
C CYS A 285 4.35 -61.44 -49.81
N ILE A 286 3.46 -61.76 -48.86
CA ILE A 286 3.46 -63.07 -48.21
C ILE A 286 3.05 -64.06 -49.31
N LYS A 287 4.00 -64.88 -49.75
CA LYS A 287 3.75 -66.08 -50.55
C LYS A 287 3.46 -67.25 -49.63
#